data_AF-A0A968FW18-F1
#
_entry.id   AF-A0A968FW18-F1
#
_cell.length_a   1.000
_cell.length_b   1.000
_cell.length_c   1.000
_cell.angle_alpha   90.00
_cell.angle_beta   90.00
_cell.angle_gamma   90.00
#
_symmetry.space_group_name_H-M   'P 1'
#
loop_
_entity.id
_entity.type
_entity.pdbx_description
1 polymer ?
#
loop_
_entity_poly.entity_id
_entity_poly.type
_entity_poly.pdbx_seq_one_letter_code
_entity_poly.pdbx_strand_id
1 'polypeptide(L)'
;MLPRPGNVRVKQIIKHSELLHEDFIFLGTNGRGAMLHSPVSWGNLTSRYDGLLAANLNPHYPEDRQVMLSRCRAWVVFQGYSQTLNTDCLEMFRLATDSSGIWQYYIPTGQGEHVRITARVEMLKDQNAVALSFFRHPANHLPQRLADSKPVTIILRPDIENRNFHASTKAYQGPENQWPEAVTAFSNGFHFTPDADHHLRVQISARRICMGAGVALHGQSPERCPAGS
;
A
#
# COMPACT_ATOMS: atom_id res chain seq x y z
N MET A 1 5.42 32.29 25.92
CA MET A 1 4.58 31.12 26.24
C MET A 1 3.56 30.95 25.13
N LEU A 2 3.50 29.80 24.47
CA LEU A 2 2.37 29.49 23.60
C LEU A 2 1.14 29.19 24.48
N PRO A 3 -0.07 29.65 24.12
CA PRO A 3 -1.28 29.33 24.86
C PRO A 3 -1.54 27.82 24.85
N ARG A 4 -2.23 27.34 25.90
CA ARG A 4 -2.64 25.93 25.96
C ARG A 4 -3.49 25.61 24.72
N PRO A 5 -3.17 24.54 23.97
CA PRO A 5 -4.00 24.15 22.85
C PRO A 5 -5.41 23.87 23.34
N GLY A 6 -6.41 24.41 22.65
CA GLY A 6 -7.80 24.02 22.87
C GLY A 6 -7.99 22.53 22.61
N ASN A 7 -9.10 21.96 23.07
CA ASN A 7 -9.47 20.57 22.77
C ASN A 7 -9.73 20.40 21.26
N VAL A 8 -8.67 20.23 20.47
CA VAL A 8 -8.75 19.93 19.04
C VAL A 8 -8.86 18.42 18.90
N ARG A 9 -9.98 17.95 18.32
CA ARG A 9 -10.13 16.55 17.93
C ARG A 9 -9.74 16.41 16.46
N VAL A 10 -8.70 15.63 16.20
CA VAL A 10 -8.32 15.28 14.82
C VAL A 10 -9.30 14.23 14.32
N LYS A 11 -9.88 14.46 13.13
CA LYS A 11 -10.76 13.49 12.48
C LYS A 11 -9.94 12.27 12.06
N GLN A 12 -10.31 11.10 12.56
CA GLN A 12 -9.61 9.84 12.31
C GLN A 12 -10.41 8.85 11.48
N ILE A 13 -11.64 9.21 11.07
CA ILE A 13 -12.53 8.34 10.28
C ILE A 13 -13.10 9.18 9.15
N ILE A 14 -13.06 8.65 7.94
CA ILE A 14 -13.59 9.26 6.71
C ILE A 14 -14.54 8.24 6.10
N LYS A 15 -15.82 8.60 6.00
CA LYS A 15 -16.87 7.69 5.50
C LYS A 15 -16.98 7.75 3.98
N HIS A 16 -17.55 6.71 3.37
CA HIS A 16 -17.84 6.65 1.93
C HIS A 16 -18.46 7.94 1.37
N SER A 17 -19.50 8.49 2.01
CA SER A 17 -20.17 9.70 1.54
C SER A 17 -19.24 10.91 1.42
N GLU A 18 -18.19 10.98 2.22
CA GLU A 18 -17.22 12.08 2.20
C GLU A 18 -16.15 11.85 1.12
N LEU A 19 -15.76 10.59 0.92
CA LEU A 19 -14.84 10.17 -0.14
C LEU A 19 -15.38 10.42 -1.57
N LEU A 20 -16.70 10.63 -1.71
CA LEU A 20 -17.33 10.99 -2.98
C LEU A 20 -17.17 12.47 -3.36
N HIS A 21 -16.81 13.33 -2.41
CA HIS A 21 -16.83 14.78 -2.58
C HIS A 21 -15.47 15.44 -2.32
N GLU A 22 -14.60 14.79 -1.55
CA GLU A 22 -13.30 15.33 -1.16
C GLU A 22 -12.20 14.29 -1.35
N ASP A 23 -11.03 14.76 -1.79
CA ASP A 23 -9.81 13.95 -1.86
C ASP A 23 -9.06 14.02 -0.53
N PHE A 24 -8.81 12.84 0.04
CA PHE A 24 -8.03 12.71 1.27
C PHE A 24 -6.72 11.97 0.99
N ILE A 25 -5.66 12.39 1.68
CA ILE A 25 -4.35 11.74 1.62
C ILE A 25 -4.06 11.08 2.97
N PHE A 26 -3.60 9.83 2.92
CA PHE A 26 -2.96 9.16 4.04
C PHE A 26 -1.45 9.40 3.98
N LEU A 27 -0.93 9.96 5.09
CA LEU A 27 0.50 10.22 5.28
C LEU A 27 1.06 9.31 6.37
N GLY A 28 2.11 8.56 6.04
CA GLY A 28 2.91 7.80 6.99
C GLY A 28 4.38 8.16 6.85
N THR A 29 5.13 8.16 7.95
CA THR A 29 6.59 8.40 7.96
C THR A 29 7.29 7.36 8.81
N ASN A 30 8.57 7.12 8.55
CA ASN A 30 9.34 6.10 9.27
C ASN A 30 10.36 6.64 10.27
N GLY A 31 10.44 7.96 10.48
CA GLY A 31 11.41 8.57 11.38
C GLY A 31 12.84 8.73 10.82
N ARG A 32 13.12 8.23 9.60
CA ARG A 32 14.43 8.39 8.91
C ARG A 32 14.32 8.99 7.52
N GLY A 33 13.25 9.74 7.27
CA GLY A 33 13.07 10.52 6.05
C GLY A 33 12.18 9.88 4.99
N ALA A 34 11.86 8.58 5.04
CA ALA A 34 10.93 8.01 4.06
C ALA A 34 9.47 8.30 4.40
N MET A 35 8.64 8.20 3.37
CA MET A 35 7.25 8.62 3.41
C MET A 35 6.35 7.67 2.61
N LEU A 36 5.19 7.41 3.17
CA LEU A 36 4.00 6.93 2.47
C LEU A 36 3.09 8.15 2.26
N HIS A 37 2.76 8.45 1.02
CA HIS A 37 1.80 9.48 0.62
C HIS A 37 0.82 8.87 -0.37
N SER A 38 -0.36 8.44 0.09
CA SER A 38 -1.33 7.73 -0.74
C SER A 38 -2.70 8.39 -0.66
N PRO A 39 -3.38 8.61 -1.80
CA PRO A 39 -4.80 8.88 -1.78
C PRO A 39 -5.55 7.80 -0.99
N VAL A 40 -6.52 8.23 -0.19
CA VAL A 40 -7.44 7.34 0.53
C VAL A 40 -8.35 6.61 -0.47
N SER A 41 -8.67 7.25 -1.59
CA SER A 41 -9.28 6.61 -2.76
C SER A 41 -8.31 5.58 -3.34
N TRP A 42 -8.39 4.34 -2.84
CA TRP A 42 -7.40 3.29 -3.08
C TRP A 42 -7.17 3.03 -4.57
N GLY A 43 -5.90 2.94 -4.94
CA GLY A 43 -5.49 2.69 -6.33
C GLY A 43 -5.46 3.93 -7.22
N ASN A 44 -5.92 5.10 -6.76
CA ASN A 44 -5.76 6.34 -7.50
C ASN A 44 -4.35 6.92 -7.35
N LEU A 45 -3.95 7.71 -8.34
CA LEU A 45 -2.82 8.63 -8.29
C LEU A 45 -3.36 10.00 -8.72
N THR A 46 -3.26 10.99 -7.85
CA THR A 46 -3.73 12.37 -8.09
C THR A 46 -2.56 13.36 -8.13
N SER A 47 -1.37 12.94 -7.70
CA SER A 47 -0.17 13.76 -7.65
C SER A 47 1.09 12.97 -8.03
N ARG A 48 2.11 13.67 -8.53
CA ARG A 48 3.47 13.10 -8.66
C ARG A 48 4.08 12.74 -7.30
N TYR A 49 3.56 13.28 -6.21
CA TYR A 49 4.03 12.98 -4.87
C TYR A 49 3.42 11.70 -4.30
N ASP A 50 2.44 11.11 -5.01
CA ASP A 50 1.84 9.87 -4.57
C ASP A 50 2.81 8.71 -4.68
N GLY A 51 2.88 7.95 -3.59
CA GLY A 51 3.75 6.82 -3.41
C GLY A 51 3.39 6.07 -2.14
N LEU A 52 3.08 4.77 -2.27
CA LEU A 52 3.05 3.90 -1.12
C LEU A 52 4.42 3.82 -0.45
N LEU A 53 5.52 3.91 -1.22
CA LEU A 53 6.87 4.01 -0.66
C LEU A 53 7.73 5.02 -1.44
N ALA A 54 7.99 6.16 -0.80
CA ALA A 54 9.02 7.12 -1.16
C ALA A 54 10.17 7.00 -0.14
N ALA A 55 11.21 6.25 -0.50
CA ALA A 55 12.32 5.89 0.38
C ALA A 55 13.35 7.01 0.52
N ASN A 56 13.95 7.16 1.71
CA ASN A 56 15.15 7.97 1.91
C ASN A 56 16.36 7.02 1.93
N LEU A 57 17.13 6.99 0.84
CA LEU A 57 18.16 5.95 0.65
C LEU A 57 19.42 6.24 1.47
N ASN A 58 19.69 7.52 1.77
CA ASN A 58 20.74 7.90 2.68
C ASN A 58 20.42 7.52 4.15
N PRO A 59 21.29 6.75 4.83
CA PRO A 59 21.04 6.31 6.20
C PRO A 59 21.35 7.39 7.26
N HIS A 60 22.06 8.45 6.90
CA HIS A 60 22.59 9.44 7.85
C HIS A 60 21.83 10.76 7.86
N TYR A 61 21.23 11.14 6.73
CA TYR A 61 20.47 12.37 6.60
C TYR A 61 19.32 12.24 5.60
N PRO A 62 18.29 13.11 5.68
CA PRO A 62 17.25 13.17 4.66
C PRO A 62 17.79 13.72 3.33
N GLU A 63 17.53 13.03 2.24
CA GLU A 63 17.73 13.49 0.86
C GLU A 63 16.42 13.45 0.07
N ASP A 64 16.49 13.77 -1.22
CA ASP A 64 15.35 13.60 -2.12
C ASP A 64 14.91 12.13 -2.14
N ARG A 65 13.62 11.90 -1.88
CA ARG A 65 13.11 10.54 -1.79
C ARG A 65 13.11 9.86 -3.16
N GLN A 66 13.38 8.57 -3.16
CA GLN A 66 13.20 7.71 -4.31
C GLN A 66 11.85 6.99 -4.22
N VAL A 67 10.97 7.21 -5.20
CA VAL A 67 9.70 6.50 -5.31
C VAL A 67 9.93 5.22 -6.10
N MET A 68 9.83 4.08 -5.40
CA MET A 68 9.93 2.75 -6.01
C MET A 68 8.61 2.00 -6.08
N LEU A 69 7.60 2.47 -5.34
CA LEU A 69 6.25 1.90 -5.32
C LEU A 69 5.22 3.02 -5.26
N SER A 70 4.51 3.25 -6.35
CA SER A 70 3.54 4.34 -6.45
C SER A 70 2.21 3.98 -5.80
N ARG A 71 1.66 2.81 -6.16
CA ARG A 71 0.41 2.27 -5.61
C ARG A 71 0.40 0.75 -5.63
N CYS A 72 -0.60 0.16 -4.99
CA CYS A 72 -0.90 -1.27 -5.09
C CYS A 72 -2.37 -1.42 -5.45
N ARG A 73 -2.66 -1.92 -6.65
CA ARG A 73 -4.04 -2.22 -7.07
C ARG A 73 -4.44 -3.60 -6.56
N ALA A 74 -5.72 -3.75 -6.25
CA ALA A 74 -6.22 -4.98 -5.65
C ALA A 74 -7.58 -5.38 -6.24
N TRP A 75 -7.80 -6.68 -6.37
CA TRP A 75 -9.08 -7.26 -6.79
C TRP A 75 -9.45 -8.43 -5.89
N VAL A 76 -10.73 -8.57 -5.58
CA VAL A 76 -11.30 -9.81 -5.02
C VAL A 76 -11.90 -10.63 -6.15
N VAL A 77 -11.50 -11.90 -6.22
CA VAL A 77 -12.00 -12.85 -7.20
C VAL A 77 -12.81 -13.94 -6.49
N PHE A 78 -14.03 -14.17 -6.99
CA PHE A 78 -14.91 -15.23 -6.54
C PHE A 78 -15.77 -15.73 -7.71
N GLN A 79 -15.81 -17.06 -7.92
CA GLN A 79 -16.62 -17.73 -8.96
C GLN A 79 -16.53 -17.11 -10.37
N GLY A 80 -15.32 -16.72 -10.80
CA GLY A 80 -15.09 -16.15 -12.13
C GLY A 80 -15.38 -14.65 -12.25
N TYR A 81 -15.89 -14.01 -11.20
CA TYR A 81 -16.03 -12.56 -11.13
C TYR A 81 -14.86 -11.92 -10.38
N SER A 82 -14.40 -10.76 -10.86
CA SER A 82 -13.32 -9.98 -10.26
C SER A 82 -13.83 -8.57 -9.94
N GLN A 83 -13.80 -8.19 -8.66
CA GLN A 83 -14.20 -6.88 -8.18
C GLN A 83 -12.96 -6.10 -7.75
N THR A 84 -12.73 -4.93 -8.38
CA THR A 84 -11.65 -4.01 -7.98
C THR A 84 -11.92 -3.44 -6.59
N LEU A 85 -10.90 -3.39 -5.73
CA LEU A 85 -10.93 -2.58 -4.52
C LEU A 85 -10.73 -1.11 -4.93
N ASN A 86 -11.83 -0.36 -4.98
CA ASN A 86 -11.89 1.05 -5.34
C ASN A 86 -12.84 1.79 -4.37
N THR A 87 -13.09 3.08 -4.62
CA THR A 87 -13.98 3.88 -3.77
C THR A 87 -15.41 3.36 -3.73
N ASP A 88 -15.92 2.77 -4.82
CA ASP A 88 -17.31 2.27 -4.92
C ASP A 88 -17.65 1.19 -3.86
N CYS A 89 -16.64 0.43 -3.44
CA CYS A 89 -16.78 -0.64 -2.44
C CYS A 89 -16.14 -0.28 -1.09
N LEU A 90 -15.61 0.94 -0.94
CA LEU A 90 -14.94 1.41 0.27
C LEU A 90 -15.98 2.01 1.24
N GLU A 91 -16.25 1.32 2.34
CA GLU A 91 -17.19 1.76 3.36
C GLU A 91 -16.63 2.96 4.15
N MET A 92 -15.36 2.86 4.55
CA MET A 92 -14.66 3.93 5.25
C MET A 92 -13.14 3.73 5.26
N PHE A 93 -12.45 4.83 5.49
CA PHE A 93 -11.06 4.86 5.92
C PHE A 93 -10.96 5.31 7.38
N ARG A 94 -9.98 4.78 8.11
CA ARG A 94 -9.64 5.27 9.44
C ARG A 94 -8.15 5.19 9.74
N LEU A 95 -7.68 6.09 10.60
CA LEU A 95 -6.37 6.02 11.21
C LEU A 95 -6.42 5.12 12.45
N ALA A 96 -5.49 4.18 12.53
CA ALA A 96 -5.25 3.36 13.71
C ALA A 96 -4.46 4.14 14.76
N THR A 97 -4.43 3.63 15.99
CA THR A 97 -3.65 4.21 17.10
C THR A 97 -2.15 4.18 16.88
N ASP A 98 -1.66 3.22 16.08
CA ASP A 98 -0.25 3.13 15.65
C ASP A 98 0.01 3.81 14.30
N SER A 99 -0.86 4.75 13.92
CA SER A 99 -0.76 5.54 12.68
C SER A 99 -0.87 4.74 11.38
N SER A 100 -1.23 3.45 11.44
CA SER A 100 -1.60 2.69 10.24
C SER A 100 -2.87 3.25 9.60
N GLY A 101 -2.93 3.24 8.27
CA GLY A 101 -4.17 3.45 7.52
C GLY A 101 -4.99 2.18 7.45
N ILE A 102 -6.30 2.27 7.67
CA ILE A 102 -7.23 1.13 7.62
C ILE A 102 -8.35 1.46 6.63
N TRP A 103 -8.46 0.66 5.58
CA TRP A 103 -9.57 0.68 4.63
C TRP A 103 -10.50 -0.47 4.95
N GLN A 104 -11.79 -0.18 5.04
CA GLN A 104 -12.84 -1.18 5.26
C GLN A 104 -13.71 -1.25 4.03
N TYR A 105 -13.75 -2.42 3.40
CA TYR A 105 -14.48 -2.66 2.17
C TYR A 105 -15.70 -3.54 2.40
N TYR A 106 -16.76 -3.19 1.68
CA TYR A 106 -17.94 -4.00 1.42
C TYR A 106 -17.87 -4.43 -0.06
N ILE A 107 -17.57 -5.70 -0.34
CA ILE A 107 -17.27 -6.15 -1.70
C ILE A 107 -18.34 -7.14 -2.15
N PRO A 108 -19.20 -6.77 -3.11
CA PRO A 108 -20.19 -7.70 -3.67
C PRO A 108 -19.52 -8.93 -4.28
N THR A 109 -20.10 -10.10 -4.05
CA THR A 109 -19.61 -11.39 -4.61
C THR A 109 -20.64 -12.07 -5.51
N GLY A 110 -21.70 -11.34 -5.91
CA GLY A 110 -22.82 -11.86 -6.70
C GLY A 110 -23.92 -12.50 -5.84
N GLN A 111 -25.08 -12.77 -6.45
CA GLN A 111 -26.24 -13.44 -5.83
C GLN A 111 -26.75 -12.78 -4.51
N GLY A 112 -26.52 -11.48 -4.33
CA GLY A 112 -26.86 -10.76 -3.10
C GLY A 112 -25.90 -11.02 -1.92
N GLU A 113 -24.85 -11.83 -2.11
CA GLU A 113 -23.78 -12.04 -1.12
C GLU A 113 -22.66 -11.00 -1.26
N HIS A 114 -21.92 -10.77 -0.17
CA HIS A 114 -20.73 -9.92 -0.16
C HIS A 114 -19.70 -10.38 0.87
N VAL A 115 -18.43 -10.02 0.67
CA VAL A 115 -17.38 -10.15 1.68
C VAL A 115 -17.04 -8.81 2.31
N ARG A 116 -16.59 -8.85 3.56
CA ARG A 116 -15.96 -7.70 4.21
C ARG A 116 -14.47 -7.91 4.25
N ILE A 117 -13.72 -6.93 3.78
CA ILE A 117 -12.27 -6.96 3.83
C ILE A 117 -11.75 -5.71 4.50
N THR A 118 -10.86 -5.88 5.46
CA THR A 118 -10.02 -4.79 5.95
C THR A 118 -8.65 -4.90 5.30
N ALA A 119 -8.25 -3.82 4.61
CA ALA A 119 -6.87 -3.62 4.21
C ALA A 119 -6.22 -2.64 5.19
N ARG A 120 -5.05 -3.00 5.70
CA ARG A 120 -4.24 -2.17 6.58
C ARG A 120 -2.94 -1.83 5.88
N VAL A 121 -2.54 -0.56 5.92
CA VAL A 121 -1.24 -0.10 5.42
C VAL A 121 -0.46 0.56 6.53
N GLU A 122 0.78 0.15 6.68
CA GLU A 122 1.70 0.58 7.72
C GLU A 122 3.02 1.03 7.07
N MET A 123 3.49 2.23 7.42
CA MET A 123 4.88 2.62 7.18
C MET A 123 5.73 2.08 8.33
N LEU A 124 6.69 1.22 8.04
CA LEU A 124 7.48 0.57 9.08
C LEU A 124 8.48 1.56 9.68
N LYS A 125 8.49 1.65 11.01
CA LYS A 125 9.42 2.52 11.74
C LYS A 125 10.87 2.13 11.44
N ASP A 126 11.70 3.14 11.19
CA ASP A 126 13.13 3.07 10.94
C ASP A 126 13.53 2.23 9.71
N GLN A 127 12.57 1.84 8.87
CA GLN A 127 12.76 1.03 7.66
C GLN A 127 12.18 1.72 6.43
N ASN A 128 12.87 1.63 5.30
CA ASN A 128 12.34 2.06 4.01
C ASN A 128 11.36 1.01 3.46
N ALA A 129 10.35 0.70 4.26
CA ALA A 129 9.42 -0.38 3.96
C ALA A 129 8.00 -0.03 4.35
N VAL A 130 7.07 -0.54 3.56
CA VAL A 130 5.64 -0.55 3.87
C VAL A 130 5.12 -1.96 3.97
N ALA A 131 4.10 -2.13 4.81
CA ALA A 131 3.39 -3.38 4.93
C ALA A 131 1.89 -3.22 4.68
N LEU A 132 1.36 -4.13 3.87
CA LEU A 132 -0.05 -4.26 3.54
C LEU A 132 -0.56 -5.55 4.16
N SER A 133 -1.58 -5.48 5.01
CA SER A 133 -2.23 -6.67 5.57
C SER A 133 -3.70 -6.71 5.18
N PHE A 134 -4.20 -7.89 4.83
CA PHE A 134 -5.59 -8.10 4.44
C PHE A 134 -6.28 -9.07 5.41
N PHE A 135 -7.49 -8.72 5.83
CA PHE A 135 -8.32 -9.53 6.71
C PHE A 135 -9.74 -9.62 6.17
N ARG A 136 -10.19 -10.84 5.86
CA ARG A 136 -11.61 -11.12 5.61
C ARG A 136 -12.32 -11.26 6.95
N HIS A 137 -13.34 -10.44 7.18
CA HIS A 137 -14.18 -10.58 8.37
C HIS A 137 -15.08 -11.81 8.25
N PRO A 138 -15.34 -12.52 9.35
CA PRO A 138 -16.20 -13.70 9.36
C PRO A 138 -17.62 -13.34 8.93
N ALA A 139 -18.30 -14.29 8.29
CA ALA A 139 -19.68 -14.15 7.85
C ALA A 139 -20.67 -14.03 9.01
N ASN A 140 -20.32 -14.58 10.19
CA ASN A 140 -21.14 -14.57 11.40
C ASN A 140 -22.58 -15.07 11.16
N HIS A 141 -22.75 -16.04 10.25
CA HIS A 141 -24.04 -16.60 9.84
C HIS A 141 -25.06 -15.58 9.28
N LEU A 142 -24.60 -14.38 8.86
CA LEU A 142 -25.47 -13.42 8.20
C LEU A 142 -25.75 -13.86 6.76
N PRO A 143 -27.02 -13.96 6.32
CA PRO A 143 -27.36 -14.54 5.02
C PRO A 143 -26.85 -13.73 3.82
N GLN A 144 -26.58 -12.43 4.01
CA GLN A 144 -26.00 -11.59 2.96
C GLN A 144 -24.47 -11.68 2.91
N ARG A 145 -23.81 -12.30 3.90
CA ARG A 145 -22.36 -12.47 3.91
C ARG A 145 -21.99 -13.76 3.21
N LEU A 146 -21.01 -13.70 2.33
CA LEU A 146 -20.45 -14.91 1.73
C LEU A 146 -19.90 -15.82 2.83
N ALA A 147 -20.40 -17.06 2.90
CA ALA A 147 -20.03 -18.04 3.92
C ALA A 147 -18.50 -18.25 4.02
N ASP A 148 -18.00 -18.43 5.25
CA ASP A 148 -16.55 -18.55 5.53
C ASP A 148 -15.91 -19.78 4.87
N SER A 149 -16.71 -20.83 4.61
CA SER A 149 -16.27 -22.03 3.88
C SER A 149 -16.02 -21.79 2.39
N LYS A 150 -16.52 -20.69 1.82
CA LYS A 150 -16.31 -20.32 0.41
C LYS A 150 -15.08 -19.40 0.31
N PRO A 151 -13.91 -19.87 -0.13
CA PRO A 151 -12.72 -19.03 -0.22
C PRO A 151 -12.88 -17.93 -1.28
N VAL A 152 -12.20 -16.80 -1.07
CA VAL A 152 -12.03 -15.74 -2.07
C VAL A 152 -10.55 -15.53 -2.31
N THR A 153 -10.18 -15.14 -3.52
CA THR A 153 -8.80 -14.82 -3.87
C THR A 153 -8.63 -13.31 -3.90
N ILE A 154 -7.54 -12.78 -3.36
CA ILE A 154 -7.14 -11.38 -3.55
C ILE A 154 -5.97 -11.35 -4.53
N ILE A 155 -6.14 -10.68 -5.66
CA ILE A 155 -5.07 -10.40 -6.61
C ILE A 155 -4.50 -9.02 -6.28
N LEU A 156 -3.18 -8.93 -6.20
CA LEU A 156 -2.49 -7.69 -5.88
C LEU A 156 -1.49 -7.37 -6.99
N ARG A 157 -1.51 -6.12 -7.43
CA ARG A 157 -0.64 -5.59 -8.48
C ARG A 157 0.07 -4.35 -7.95
N PRO A 158 1.30 -4.50 -7.45
CA PRO A 158 2.15 -3.36 -7.12
C PRO A 158 2.52 -2.63 -8.42
N ASP A 159 2.35 -1.31 -8.44
CA ASP A 159 2.84 -0.47 -9.53
C ASP A 159 4.23 0.04 -9.10
N ILE A 160 5.27 -0.59 -9.67
CA ILE A 160 6.67 -0.24 -9.44
C ILE A 160 7.06 1.02 -10.20
N GLU A 161 7.98 1.79 -9.63
CA GLU A 161 8.58 2.97 -10.26
C GLU A 161 10.09 3.04 -9.97
N ASN A 162 10.80 3.92 -10.67
CA ASN A 162 12.17 4.31 -10.31
C ASN A 162 12.34 5.80 -10.64
N ARG A 163 11.92 6.67 -9.73
CA ARG A 163 12.02 8.12 -9.93
C ARG A 163 12.30 8.88 -8.64
N ASN A 164 12.96 10.02 -8.80
CA ASN A 164 13.01 11.05 -7.77
C ASN A 164 11.59 11.57 -7.45
N PHE A 165 11.36 11.92 -6.20
CA PHE A 165 10.09 12.42 -5.67
C PHE A 165 9.51 13.63 -6.42
N HIS A 166 10.35 14.47 -7.01
CA HIS A 166 9.93 15.64 -7.79
C HIS A 166 9.74 15.34 -9.29
N ALA A 167 10.15 14.16 -9.75
CA ALA A 167 10.05 13.74 -11.13
C ALA A 167 8.76 12.94 -11.40
N SER A 168 8.55 12.58 -12.67
CA SER A 168 7.48 11.67 -13.10
C SER A 168 8.06 10.63 -14.05
N THR A 169 7.64 9.39 -13.91
CA THR A 169 8.03 8.31 -14.81
C THR A 169 7.40 8.53 -16.19
N LYS A 170 8.21 8.49 -17.24
CA LYS A 170 7.76 8.58 -18.64
C LYS A 170 8.04 7.24 -19.32
N ALA A 171 6.99 6.44 -19.53
CA ALA A 171 7.11 5.07 -20.04
C ALA A 171 7.91 4.97 -21.35
N TYR A 172 7.65 5.89 -22.29
CA TYR A 172 8.31 5.96 -23.61
C TYR A 172 9.81 6.30 -23.56
N GLN A 173 10.36 6.63 -22.39
CA GLN A 173 11.80 6.91 -22.23
C GLN A 173 12.63 5.65 -21.90
N GLY A 174 12.04 4.45 -22.03
CA GLY A 174 12.73 3.18 -21.79
C GLY A 174 12.13 2.26 -20.73
N PRO A 175 11.50 2.74 -19.63
CA PRO A 175 10.98 1.88 -18.57
C PRO A 175 10.11 0.71 -19.04
N GLU A 176 9.29 0.92 -20.07
CA GLU A 176 8.40 -0.12 -20.63
C GLU A 176 9.15 -1.34 -21.20
N ASN A 177 10.38 -1.15 -21.66
CA ASN A 177 11.24 -2.21 -22.19
C ASN A 177 12.25 -2.70 -21.16
N GLN A 178 12.79 -1.81 -20.33
CA GLN A 178 13.89 -2.10 -19.40
C GLN A 178 13.41 -2.78 -18.12
N TRP A 179 12.29 -2.34 -17.55
CA TRP A 179 11.84 -2.85 -16.25
C TRP A 179 11.36 -4.30 -16.24
N PRO A 180 10.76 -4.86 -17.31
CA PRO A 180 10.46 -6.29 -17.36
C PRO A 180 11.69 -7.18 -17.11
N GLU A 181 12.86 -6.80 -17.65
CA GLU A 181 14.12 -7.53 -17.45
C GLU A 181 14.77 -7.24 -16.09
N ALA A 182 14.43 -6.11 -15.46
CA ALA A 182 14.88 -5.73 -14.13
C ALA A 182 14.11 -6.42 -12.98
N VAL A 183 13.14 -7.28 -13.29
CA VAL A 183 12.34 -8.00 -12.30
C VAL A 183 12.76 -9.47 -12.23
N THR A 184 13.13 -9.93 -11.03
CA THR A 184 13.44 -11.34 -10.77
C THR A 184 12.50 -11.90 -9.72
N ALA A 185 11.67 -12.87 -10.10
CA ALA A 185 10.73 -13.54 -9.20
C ALA A 185 11.42 -14.56 -8.28
N PHE A 186 10.86 -14.75 -7.10
CA PHE A 186 11.18 -15.85 -6.18
C PHE A 186 9.88 -16.44 -5.61
N SER A 187 9.98 -17.49 -4.79
CA SER A 187 8.85 -18.33 -4.36
C SER A 187 7.62 -17.59 -3.80
N ASN A 188 7.83 -16.43 -3.20
CA ASN A 188 6.78 -15.63 -2.58
C ASN A 188 6.99 -14.13 -2.80
N GLY A 189 7.45 -13.73 -3.98
CA GLY A 189 7.68 -12.33 -4.27
C GLY A 189 8.56 -12.08 -5.47
N PHE A 190 9.10 -10.86 -5.56
CA PHE A 190 10.05 -10.49 -6.58
C PHE A 190 11.00 -9.39 -6.10
N HIS A 191 12.14 -9.31 -6.77
CA HIS A 191 13.06 -8.19 -6.73
C HIS A 191 12.85 -7.32 -7.96
N PHE A 192 12.93 -6.02 -7.79
CA PHE A 192 13.02 -5.05 -8.87
C PHE A 192 14.30 -4.23 -8.68
N THR A 193 15.21 -4.33 -9.66
CA THR A 193 16.55 -3.73 -9.62
C THR A 193 16.79 -2.97 -10.93
N PRO A 194 16.20 -1.77 -11.10
CA PRO A 194 16.26 -1.02 -12.36
C PRO A 194 17.66 -0.51 -12.71
N ASP A 195 18.54 -0.37 -11.73
CA ASP A 195 19.92 0.06 -11.87
C ASP A 195 20.77 -0.46 -10.68
N ALA A 196 22.03 -0.08 -10.60
CA ALA A 196 22.96 -0.55 -9.56
C ALA A 196 22.67 0.03 -8.17
N ASP A 197 21.96 1.15 -8.08
CA ASP A 197 21.79 1.91 -6.83
C ASP A 197 20.41 1.70 -6.21
N HIS A 198 19.44 1.19 -6.97
CA HIS A 198 18.06 1.08 -6.53
C HIS A 198 17.58 -0.37 -6.51
N HIS A 199 17.00 -0.75 -5.38
CA HIS A 199 16.42 -2.08 -5.19
C HIS A 199 15.09 -1.99 -4.46
N LEU A 200 14.07 -2.68 -4.98
CA LEU A 200 12.81 -2.94 -4.30
C LEU A 200 12.63 -4.45 -4.13
N ARG A 201 12.35 -4.87 -2.90
CA ARG A 201 11.91 -6.23 -2.57
C ARG A 201 10.41 -6.21 -2.26
N VAL A 202 9.65 -7.01 -2.99
CA VAL A 202 8.24 -7.29 -2.67
C VAL A 202 8.15 -8.74 -2.20
N GLN A 203 7.61 -8.96 -1.01
CA GLN A 203 7.42 -10.29 -0.45
C GLN A 203 6.00 -10.45 0.09
N ILE A 204 5.35 -11.56 -0.23
CA ILE A 204 4.08 -11.99 0.35
C ILE A 204 4.29 -13.09 1.40
N SER A 205 3.53 -13.01 2.48
CA SER A 205 3.23 -14.08 3.42
C SER A 205 1.71 -14.24 3.53
N ALA A 206 1.22 -15.23 4.27
CA ALA A 206 -0.19 -15.66 4.25
C ALA A 206 -1.23 -14.52 4.29
N ARG A 207 -0.98 -13.45 5.06
CA ARG A 207 -1.91 -12.30 5.21
C ARG A 207 -1.25 -10.92 5.07
N ARG A 208 0.06 -10.88 4.79
CA ARG A 208 0.84 -9.64 4.82
C ARG A 208 1.76 -9.59 3.61
N ILE A 209 1.86 -8.42 3.00
CA ILE A 209 2.85 -8.11 1.99
C ILE A 209 3.73 -7.03 2.54
N CYS A 210 5.02 -7.22 2.35
CA CYS A 210 6.07 -6.32 2.76
C CYS A 210 6.81 -5.87 1.51
N MET A 211 6.95 -4.55 1.36
CA MET A 211 7.63 -3.92 0.22
C MET A 211 8.69 -3.00 0.79
N GLY A 212 9.96 -3.36 0.60
CA GLY A 212 11.12 -2.64 1.15
C GLY A 212 12.05 -2.17 0.04
N ALA A 213 12.47 -0.92 0.10
CA ALA A 213 13.40 -0.30 -0.86
C ALA A 213 14.76 0.00 -0.19
N GLY A 214 15.83 -0.09 -0.96
CA GLY A 214 17.18 0.19 -0.48
C GLY A 214 18.20 0.29 -1.60
N VAL A 215 19.46 0.48 -1.21
CA VAL A 215 20.61 0.49 -2.12
C VAL A 215 21.25 -0.89 -2.18
N ALA A 216 21.70 -1.31 -3.36
CA ALA A 216 22.46 -2.56 -3.52
C ALA A 216 23.90 -2.38 -3.00
N LEU A 217 24.07 -2.25 -1.68
CA LEU A 217 25.41 -2.25 -1.08
C LEU A 217 26.01 -3.65 -1.23
N HIS A 218 27.26 -3.73 -1.73
CA HIS A 218 28.04 -4.97 -1.79
C HIS A 218 27.98 -5.73 -0.46
N GLY A 219 27.12 -6.74 -0.39
CA GLY A 219 26.99 -7.64 0.77
C GLY A 219 25.86 -7.36 1.76
N GLN A 220 25.02 -6.33 1.61
CA GLN A 220 23.81 -6.17 2.44
C GLN A 220 22.55 -6.56 1.67
N SER A 221 21.79 -7.51 2.22
CA SER A 221 20.46 -7.85 1.70
C SER A 221 19.52 -6.66 1.88
N PRO A 222 18.58 -6.42 0.93
CA PRO A 222 17.51 -5.43 1.12
C PRO A 222 16.81 -5.65 2.47
N GLU A 223 16.42 -4.54 3.13
CA GLU A 223 15.80 -4.54 4.46
C GLU A 223 14.71 -5.62 4.52
N ARG A 224 14.98 -6.69 5.28
CA ARG A 224 13.99 -7.74 5.51
C ARG A 224 13.03 -7.22 6.57
N CYS A 225 11.76 -7.14 6.21
CA CYS A 225 10.75 -6.91 7.23
C CYS A 225 10.80 -8.03 8.28
N PRO A 226 10.65 -7.70 9.56
CA PRO A 226 10.55 -8.71 10.61
C PRO A 226 9.40 -9.66 10.29
N ALA A 227 9.60 -10.96 10.56
CA ALA A 227 8.52 -11.93 10.49
C ALA A 227 7.44 -11.49 11.50
N GLY A 228 6.26 -11.12 11.00
CA GLY A 228 5.15 -10.73 11.86
C GLY A 228 4.77 -11.90 12.77
N SER A 229 4.71 -11.62 14.08
CA SER A 229 4.04 -12.45 15.08
C SER A 229 2.54 -12.51 14.84
#